data_AF-A0A378T0E9-F1
#
_entry.id   AF-A0A378T0E9-F1
#
_cell.length_a   1.000
_cell.length_b   1.000
_cell.length_c   1.000
_cell.angle_alpha   90.00
_cell.angle_beta   90.00
_cell.angle_gamma   90.00
#
_symmetry.space_group_name_H-M   'P 1'
#
loop_
_entity.id
_entity.type
_entity.pdbx_description
1 polymer ?
#
loop_
_entity_poly.entity_id
_entity_poly.type
_entity_poly.pdbx_seq_one_letter_code
_entity_poly.pdbx_strand_id
1 'polypeptide(L)'
;MDLGIWGDLTILAGVMAVTFAACVFVYIGRLEKRTPASLGEKVGAHKAVLAKLRKREPMSQDEYDYATELVTDARSPLAYAIPAVLFSMGFFYVVGCLYELHVHGGNPSFRTFIGGIPMLTSMNIAAQLRRVAGLKGKLRAIEVTEEQPDQLSPAARA
;
A
#
# COMPACT_ATOMS: atom_id res chain seq x y z
N MET A 1 -32.46 20.69 8.47
CA MET A 1 -31.47 20.43 9.54
C MET A 1 -30.15 20.92 9.01
N ASP A 2 -29.64 22.02 9.56
CA ASP A 2 -28.32 22.52 9.17
C ASP A 2 -27.30 21.80 10.04
N LEU A 3 -26.51 20.92 9.44
CA LEU A 3 -25.57 20.04 10.14
C LEU A 3 -24.28 20.78 10.55
N GLY A 4 -24.10 22.00 10.04
CA GLY A 4 -22.87 22.76 10.17
C GLY A 4 -21.67 22.08 9.49
N ILE A 5 -20.55 22.80 9.42
CA ILE A 5 -19.35 22.35 8.71
C ILE A 5 -18.84 20.99 9.23
N TRP A 6 -18.94 20.73 10.54
CA TRP A 6 -18.47 19.47 11.13
C TRP A 6 -19.34 18.28 10.74
N GLY A 7 -20.66 18.47 10.63
CA GLY A 7 -21.56 17.42 10.19
C GLY A 7 -21.40 17.12 8.70
N ASP A 8 -21.25 18.15 7.86
CA ASP A 8 -20.97 17.99 6.43
C ASP A 8 -19.66 17.25 6.18
N LEU A 9 -18.59 17.62 6.91
CA LEU A 9 -17.31 16.92 6.84
C LEU A 9 -17.42 15.47 7.33
N THR A 10 -18.23 15.19 8.34
CA THR A 10 -18.48 13.82 8.85
C THR A 10 -19.14 12.96 7.77
N ILE A 11 -20.19 13.48 7.12
CA ILE A 11 -20.86 12.77 6.03
C ILE A 11 -19.90 12.53 4.88
N LEU A 12 -19.17 13.57 4.45
CA LEU A 12 -18.18 13.45 3.39
C LEU A 12 -17.13 12.39 3.72
N ALA A 13 -16.57 12.42 4.93
CA ALA A 13 -15.57 11.46 5.38
C ALA A 13 -16.11 10.02 5.37
N GLY A 14 -17.36 9.83 5.80
CA GLY A 14 -18.03 8.53 5.78
C GLY A 14 -18.25 8.01 4.36
N VAL A 15 -18.74 8.85 3.45
CA VAL A 15 -18.92 8.50 2.03
C VAL A 15 -17.59 8.13 1.38
N MET A 16 -16.53 8.91 1.63
CA MET A 16 -15.18 8.64 1.13
C MET A 16 -14.64 7.32 1.69
N ALA A 17 -14.83 7.04 2.98
CA ALA A 17 -14.40 5.79 3.60
C ALA A 17 -15.08 4.58 2.95
N VAL A 18 -16.40 4.60 2.77
CA VAL A 18 -17.14 3.51 2.11
C VAL A 18 -16.70 3.34 0.65
N THR A 19 -16.52 4.44 -0.08
CA THR A 19 -16.08 4.42 -1.48
C THR A 19 -14.70 3.80 -1.61
N PHE A 20 -13.73 4.21 -0.79
CA PHE A 20 -12.39 3.63 -0.82
C PHE A 20 -12.37 2.19 -0.33
N ALA A 21 -13.19 1.83 0.66
CA ALA A 21 -13.34 0.44 1.09
C ALA A 21 -13.82 -0.46 -0.07
N ALA A 22 -14.80 -0.01 -0.85
CA ALA A 22 -15.25 -0.72 -2.04
C ALA A 22 -14.12 -0.86 -3.09
N CYS A 23 -13.33 0.19 -3.32
CA CYS A 23 -12.16 0.12 -4.19
C CYS A 23 -11.11 -0.87 -3.69
N VAL A 24 -10.85 -0.93 -2.38
CA VAL A 24 -9.95 -1.90 -1.76
C VAL A 24 -10.47 -3.33 -1.95
N PHE A 25 -11.77 -3.55 -1.75
CA PHE A 25 -12.39 -4.86 -1.97
C PHE A 25 -12.21 -5.33 -3.42
N VAL A 26 -12.45 -4.45 -4.40
CA VAL A 26 -12.18 -4.75 -5.81
C VAL A 26 -10.70 -5.01 -6.05
N TYR A 27 -9.80 -4.23 -5.44
CA TYR A 27 -8.36 -4.40 -5.58
C TYR A 27 -7.89 -5.76 -5.06
N ILE A 28 -8.24 -6.12 -3.84
CA ILE A 28 -7.89 -7.39 -3.21
C ILE A 28 -8.49 -8.55 -4.00
N GLY A 29 -9.77 -8.47 -4.37
CA GLY A 29 -10.41 -9.52 -5.18
C GLY A 29 -9.79 -9.68 -6.58
N ARG A 30 -9.11 -8.65 -7.12
CA ARG A 30 -8.31 -8.77 -8.34
C ARG A 30 -6.95 -9.41 -8.08
N LEU A 31 -6.32 -9.13 -6.94
CA LEU A 31 -5.06 -9.75 -6.55
C LEU A 31 -5.24 -11.24 -6.24
N GLU A 32 -6.28 -11.62 -5.51
CA GLU A 32 -6.59 -13.02 -5.17
C GLU A 32 -6.85 -13.90 -6.41
N LYS A 33 -7.36 -13.31 -7.50
CA LYS A 33 -7.61 -14.02 -8.77
C LYS A 33 -6.36 -14.18 -9.63
N ARG A 34 -5.25 -13.53 -9.30
CA ARG A 34 -3.98 -13.68 -10.03
C ARG A 34 -3.22 -14.89 -9.51
N THR A 35 -2.55 -15.61 -10.41
CA THR A 35 -1.58 -16.64 -10.04
C THR A 35 -0.41 -15.95 -9.34
N PRO A 36 -0.11 -16.26 -8.05
CA PRO A 36 1.01 -15.64 -7.35
C PRO A 36 2.33 -16.03 -8.02
N ALA A 37 3.25 -15.08 -8.17
CA ALA A 37 4.59 -15.34 -8.68
C ALA A 37 5.34 -16.33 -7.77
N SER A 38 6.16 -17.21 -8.37
CA SER A 38 6.90 -18.30 -7.70
C SER A 38 7.81 -17.85 -6.54
N LEU A 39 8.26 -16.59 -6.55
CA LEU A 39 9.07 -15.99 -5.47
C LEU A 39 8.24 -15.38 -4.33
N GLY A 40 6.92 -15.29 -4.47
CA GLY A 40 6.01 -14.71 -3.47
C GLY A 40 5.94 -15.50 -2.15
N GLU A 41 6.28 -16.78 -2.15
CA GLU A 41 6.23 -17.65 -0.97
C GLU A 41 7.46 -17.53 -0.05
N LYS A 42 8.57 -16.93 -0.51
CA LYS A 42 9.76 -16.73 0.32
C LYS A 42 9.67 -15.45 1.14
N VAL A 43 9.39 -15.59 2.45
CA VAL A 43 9.42 -14.50 3.43
C VAL A 43 10.76 -13.77 3.37
N GLY A 44 10.76 -12.51 2.93
CA GLY A 44 11.96 -11.66 2.82
C GLY A 44 12.47 -11.42 1.40
N ALA A 45 12.03 -12.19 0.40
CA ALA A 45 12.38 -11.97 -1.01
C ALA A 45 12.01 -10.55 -1.48
N HIS A 46 10.84 -10.07 -1.04
CA HIS A 46 10.34 -8.72 -1.29
C HIS A 46 11.29 -7.60 -0.86
N LYS A 47 11.98 -7.77 0.29
CA LYS A 47 12.93 -6.77 0.80
C LYS A 47 14.27 -6.86 0.06
N ALA A 48 14.74 -8.08 -0.21
CA ALA A 48 16.00 -8.33 -0.91
C ALA A 48 15.95 -7.82 -2.35
N VAL A 49 14.91 -8.17 -3.10
CA VAL A 49 14.72 -7.75 -4.50
C VAL A 49 14.57 -6.23 -4.59
N LEU A 50 13.76 -5.59 -3.73
CA LEU A 50 13.67 -4.13 -3.72
C LEU A 50 14.98 -3.45 -3.31
N ALA A 51 15.82 -4.08 -2.48
CA ALA A 51 17.13 -3.56 -2.12
C ALA A 51 18.11 -3.62 -3.31
N LYS A 52 18.18 -4.76 -4.00
CA LYS A 52 18.94 -4.93 -5.26
C LYS A 52 18.50 -3.88 -6.30
N LEU A 53 17.19 -3.72 -6.51
CA LEU A 53 16.62 -2.75 -7.45
C LEU A 53 16.96 -1.31 -7.09
N ARG A 54 16.97 -0.98 -5.78
CA ARG A 54 17.37 0.36 -5.32
C ARG A 54 18.83 0.66 -5.61
N LYS A 55 19.71 -0.34 -5.51
CA LYS A 55 21.15 -0.25 -5.74
C LYS A 55 21.56 -0.44 -7.21
N ARG A 56 20.63 -0.88 -8.09
CA ARG A 56 20.92 -1.27 -9.49
C ARG A 56 21.92 -2.43 -9.58
N GLU A 57 21.83 -3.36 -8.64
CA GLU A 57 22.59 -4.60 -8.72
C GLU A 57 21.99 -5.48 -9.86
N PRO A 58 22.81 -6.28 -10.56
CA PRO A 58 22.31 -7.27 -11.53
C PRO A 58 21.29 -8.20 -10.88
N MET A 59 20.26 -8.58 -11.65
CA MET A 59 19.16 -9.42 -11.19
C MET A 59 19.00 -10.62 -12.11
N SER A 60 18.59 -11.76 -11.55
CA SER A 60 18.12 -12.88 -12.37
C SER A 60 16.77 -12.55 -13.01
N GLN A 61 16.38 -13.32 -14.04
CA GLN A 61 15.10 -13.13 -14.73
C GLN A 61 13.91 -13.22 -13.76
N ASP A 62 13.90 -14.19 -12.84
CA ASP A 62 12.85 -14.34 -11.83
C ASP A 62 12.78 -13.13 -10.88
N GLU A 63 13.93 -12.60 -10.46
CA GLU A 63 13.99 -11.40 -9.61
C GLU A 63 13.49 -10.15 -10.34
N TYR A 64 13.79 -10.05 -11.64
CA TYR A 64 13.33 -8.96 -12.49
C TYR A 64 11.81 -9.00 -12.68
N ASP A 65 11.25 -10.18 -12.97
CA ASP A 65 9.80 -10.35 -13.17
C ASP A 65 9.04 -10.06 -11.87
N TYR A 66 9.54 -10.56 -10.74
CA TYR A 66 8.99 -10.22 -9.43
C TYR A 66 9.10 -8.73 -9.11
N ALA A 67 10.25 -8.10 -9.35
CA ALA A 67 10.41 -6.65 -9.17
C ALA A 67 9.45 -5.83 -10.05
N THR A 68 9.19 -6.30 -11.27
CA THR A 68 8.26 -5.70 -12.22
C THR A 68 6.83 -5.76 -11.70
N GLU A 69 6.40 -6.90 -11.16
CA GLU A 69 5.09 -7.07 -10.52
C GLU A 69 4.93 -6.08 -9.35
N LEU A 70 5.89 -6.04 -8.44
CA LEU A 70 5.86 -5.17 -7.27
C LEU A 70 5.77 -3.68 -7.63
N VAL A 71 6.56 -3.24 -8.61
CA VAL A 71 6.53 -1.85 -9.09
C VAL A 71 5.21 -1.56 -9.80
N THR A 72 4.67 -2.53 -10.53
CA THR A 72 3.39 -2.36 -11.25
C THR A 72 2.22 -2.27 -10.29
N ASP A 73 2.18 -3.10 -9.26
CA ASP A 73 1.15 -3.09 -8.24
C ASP A 73 1.21 -1.81 -7.39
N ALA A 74 2.41 -1.37 -6.98
CA ALA A 74 2.58 -0.10 -6.27
C ALA A 74 2.19 1.14 -7.11
N ARG A 75 2.15 1.00 -8.44
CA ARG A 75 1.70 2.04 -9.39
C ARG A 75 0.20 1.98 -9.67
N SER A 76 -0.48 0.90 -9.28
CA SER A 76 -1.91 0.77 -9.45
C SER A 76 -2.63 1.87 -8.67
N PRO A 77 -3.53 2.66 -9.31
CA PRO A 77 -4.33 3.66 -8.59
C PRO A 77 -5.16 3.03 -7.48
N LEU A 78 -5.63 1.79 -7.68
CA LEU A 78 -6.40 1.05 -6.69
C LEU A 78 -5.59 0.71 -5.43
N ALA A 79 -4.26 0.57 -5.53
CA ALA A 79 -3.41 0.35 -4.36
C ALA A 79 -3.46 1.54 -3.38
N TYR A 80 -3.70 2.75 -3.88
CA TYR A 80 -3.85 3.95 -3.05
C TYR A 80 -5.19 4.02 -2.32
N ALA A 81 -6.16 3.17 -2.65
CA ALA A 81 -7.40 3.07 -1.89
C ALA A 81 -7.15 2.55 -0.46
N ILE A 82 -6.10 1.75 -0.25
CA ILE A 82 -5.71 1.22 1.07
C ILE A 82 -5.32 2.35 2.03
N PRO A 83 -4.32 3.21 1.73
CA PRO A 83 -4.05 4.36 2.58
C PRO A 83 -5.21 5.36 2.60
N ALA A 84 -5.96 5.52 1.50
CA ALA A 84 -7.07 6.47 1.46
C ALA A 84 -8.21 6.08 2.42
N VAL A 85 -8.59 4.81 2.53
CA VAL A 85 -9.63 4.37 3.49
C VAL A 85 -9.18 4.60 4.94
N LEU A 86 -7.92 4.28 5.27
CA LEU A 86 -7.36 4.53 6.60
C LEU A 86 -7.36 6.03 6.94
N PHE A 87 -7.01 6.87 5.98
CA PHE A 87 -7.09 8.32 6.13
C PHE A 87 -8.52 8.76 6.38
N SER A 88 -9.47 8.33 5.54
CA SER A 88 -10.89 8.70 5.68
C SER A 88 -11.49 8.24 6.99
N MET A 89 -11.14 7.06 7.50
CA MET A 89 -11.57 6.58 8.81
C MET A 89 -11.03 7.45 9.95
N GLY A 90 -9.74 7.78 9.92
CA GLY A 90 -9.14 8.68 10.92
C GLY A 90 -9.75 10.07 10.87
N PHE A 91 -9.97 10.60 9.66
CA PHE A 91 -10.62 11.89 9.45
C PHE A 91 -12.07 11.88 9.96
N PHE A 92 -12.87 10.88 9.57
CA PHE A 92 -14.24 10.67 10.02
C PHE A 92 -14.36 10.68 11.55
N TYR A 93 -13.45 9.98 12.23
CA TYR A 93 -13.42 9.97 13.69
C TYR A 93 -13.23 11.38 14.27
N VAL A 94 -12.25 12.14 13.77
CA VAL A 94 -11.95 13.49 14.28
C VAL A 94 -13.12 14.43 14.04
N VAL A 95 -13.63 14.52 12.81
CA VAL A 95 -14.72 15.45 12.48
C VAL A 95 -16.04 15.03 13.11
N GLY A 96 -16.29 13.72 13.28
CA GLY A 96 -17.43 13.19 14.01
C GLY A 96 -17.39 13.59 15.47
N CYS A 97 -16.25 13.46 16.14
CA CYS A 97 -16.09 13.95 17.51
C CYS A 97 -16.27 15.48 17.61
N LEU A 98 -15.80 16.25 16.63
CA LEU A 98 -16.00 17.71 16.60
C LEU A 98 -17.47 18.08 16.37
N TYR A 99 -18.18 17.32 15.54
CA TYR A 99 -19.62 17.48 15.35
C TYR A 99 -20.39 17.20 16.66
N GLU A 100 -20.09 16.11 17.35
CA GLU A 100 -20.72 15.79 18.65
C GLU A 100 -20.50 16.91 19.68
N LEU A 101 -19.27 17.45 19.77
CA LEU A 101 -18.95 18.58 20.63
C LEU A 101 -19.68 19.87 20.21
N HIS A 102 -19.89 20.06 18.91
CA HIS A 102 -20.62 21.21 18.37
C HIS A 102 -22.12 21.12 18.72
N VAL A 103 -22.73 19.94 18.63
CA VAL A 103 -24.16 19.72 18.89
C VAL A 103 -24.49 19.68 20.38
N HIS A 104 -23.67 18.96 21.17
CA HIS A 104 -23.97 18.70 22.58
C HIS A 104 -23.20 19.61 23.55
N GLY A 105 -22.28 20.44 23.04
CA GLY A 105 -21.41 21.27 23.83
C GLY A 105 -20.23 20.50 24.43
N GLY A 106 -19.12 21.20 24.67
CA GLY A 106 -17.92 20.64 25.27
C GLY A 106 -16.64 21.20 24.65
N ASN A 107 -15.50 20.86 25.26
CA ASN A 107 -14.19 21.22 24.73
C ASN A 107 -13.49 20.00 24.13
N PRO A 108 -12.82 20.13 22.98
CA PRO A 108 -12.03 19.03 22.42
C PRO A 108 -10.91 18.62 23.38
N SER A 109 -10.63 17.32 23.43
CA SER A 109 -9.56 16.74 24.23
C SER A 109 -8.61 15.94 23.33
N PHE A 110 -7.52 15.40 23.90
CA PHE A 110 -6.62 14.51 23.16
C PHE A 110 -7.37 13.37 22.44
N ARG A 111 -8.42 12.82 23.07
CA ARG A 111 -9.26 11.77 22.49
C ARG A 111 -9.82 12.17 21.13
N THR A 112 -10.29 13.41 20.97
CA THR A 112 -10.87 13.95 19.73
C THR A 112 -9.91 13.79 18.55
N PHE A 113 -8.59 13.81 18.79
CA PHE A 113 -7.57 13.83 17.76
C PHE A 113 -6.84 12.49 17.58
N ILE A 114 -7.26 11.42 18.27
CA ILE A 114 -6.62 10.09 18.12
C ILE A 114 -6.69 9.58 16.68
N GLY A 115 -7.73 9.95 15.92
CA GLY A 115 -7.82 9.68 14.48
C GLY A 115 -6.69 10.30 13.64
N GLY A 116 -5.90 11.23 14.19
CA GLY A 116 -4.68 11.75 13.60
C GLY A 116 -3.59 10.71 13.39
N ILE A 117 -3.49 9.73 14.29
CA ILE A 117 -2.50 8.65 14.21
C ILE A 117 -2.68 7.82 12.93
N PRO A 118 -3.86 7.21 12.67
CA PRO A 118 -4.08 6.45 11.44
C PRO A 118 -3.95 7.31 10.17
N MET A 119 -4.28 8.60 10.22
CA MET A 119 -4.05 9.52 9.09
C MET A 119 -2.55 9.68 8.79
N LEU A 120 -1.70 9.86 9.79
CA LEU A 120 -0.25 9.96 9.58
C LEU A 120 0.33 8.62 9.09
N THR A 121 -0.13 7.51 9.67
CA THR A 121 0.27 6.17 9.24
C THR A 121 -0.09 5.94 7.76
N SER A 122 -1.28 6.33 7.33
CA SER A 122 -1.72 6.16 5.95
C SER A 122 -0.93 7.02 4.96
N MET A 123 -0.57 8.25 5.35
CA MET A 123 0.32 9.09 4.56
C MET A 123 1.70 8.44 4.37
N ASN A 124 2.24 7.80 5.42
CA ASN A 124 3.49 7.05 5.32
C ASN A 124 3.37 5.86 4.36
N ILE A 125 2.26 5.09 4.43
CA ILE A 125 1.99 3.98 3.49
C ILE A 125 1.93 4.49 2.04
N ALA A 126 1.19 5.58 1.79
CA ALA A 126 1.10 6.19 0.47
C ALA A 126 2.48 6.67 -0.04
N ALA A 127 3.30 7.23 0.84
CA ALA A 127 4.67 7.63 0.49
C ALA A 127 5.55 6.43 0.13
N GLN A 128 5.44 5.31 0.86
CA GLN A 128 6.16 4.08 0.55
C GLN A 128 5.74 3.51 -0.81
N LEU A 129 4.43 3.47 -1.11
CA LEU A 129 3.93 3.06 -2.43
C LEU A 129 4.48 3.95 -3.54
N ARG A 130 4.46 5.28 -3.37
CA ARG A 130 5.06 6.21 -4.36
C ARG A 130 6.56 5.98 -4.55
N ARG A 131 7.30 5.72 -3.48
CA ARG A 131 8.75 5.43 -3.56
C ARG A 131 9.01 4.16 -4.35
N VAL A 132 8.22 3.10 -4.14
CA VAL A 132 8.32 1.84 -4.91
C VAL A 132 7.92 2.08 -6.37
N ALA A 133 6.83 2.79 -6.62
CA ALA A 133 6.39 3.18 -7.95
C ALA A 133 7.46 3.94 -8.75
N GLY A 134 8.23 4.79 -8.07
CA GLY A 134 9.36 5.52 -8.66
C GLY A 134 10.54 4.64 -9.08
N LEU A 135 10.63 3.40 -8.57
CA LEU A 135 11.70 2.46 -8.96
C LEU A 135 11.57 1.96 -10.40
N LYS A 136 10.44 2.22 -11.08
CA LYS A 136 10.27 1.95 -12.52
C LYS A 136 11.44 2.48 -13.37
N GLY A 137 11.96 3.66 -13.03
CA GLY A 137 13.10 4.24 -13.76
C GLY A 137 14.37 3.42 -13.59
N LYS A 138 14.58 2.82 -12.41
CA LYS A 138 15.73 1.96 -12.13
C LYS A 138 15.57 0.57 -12.78
N LEU A 139 14.35 0.04 -12.79
CA LEU A 139 14.03 -1.24 -13.42
C LEU A 139 14.41 -1.28 -14.92
N ARG A 140 14.26 -0.15 -15.64
CA ARG A 140 14.67 -0.03 -17.05
C ARG A 140 16.18 -0.05 -17.28
N ALA A 141 16.97 0.19 -16.24
CA ALA A 141 18.42 0.36 -16.33
C ALA A 141 19.18 -0.81 -15.66
N ILE A 142 18.48 -1.89 -15.28
CA ILE A 142 19.09 -3.07 -14.67
C ILE A 142 19.52 -4.03 -15.76
N GLU A 143 20.73 -4.55 -15.60
CA GLU A 143 21.24 -5.67 -16.36
C GLU A 143 20.63 -6.96 -15.81
N VAL A 144 19.95 -7.71 -16.69
CA VAL A 144 19.37 -9.01 -16.34
C VAL A 144 20.39 -10.08 -16.70
N THR A 145 20.83 -10.82 -15.70
CA THR A 145 21.75 -11.95 -15.90
C THR A 145 20.91 -13.21 -16.06
N GLU A 146 21.13 -13.97 -17.14
CA GLU A 146 20.66 -15.34 -17.22
C GLU A 146 21.44 -16.16 -16.19
N GLU A 147 20.88 -16.38 -15.00
CA GLU A 147 21.36 -17.46 -14.15
C GLU A 147 21.05 -18.78 -14.87
N GLN A 148 22.09 -19.34 -15.51
CA GLN A 148 22.14 -20.72 -15.95
C GLN A 148 21.70 -21.60 -14.76
N PRO A 149 20.74 -22.52 -14.93
CA PRO A 149 20.23 -23.32 -13.83
C PRO A 149 21.37 -24.11 -13.21
N ASP A 150 21.73 -23.75 -11.98
CA ASP A 150 22.86 -24.35 -11.29
C ASP A 150 22.64 -25.86 -11.15
N GLN A 151 23.65 -26.57 -11.60
CA GLN A 151 23.75 -28.02 -11.64
C GLN A 151 23.92 -28.56 -10.23
N LEU A 152 22.87 -28.52 -9.42
CA LEU A 152 22.78 -29.33 -8.19
C LEU A 152 22.16 -30.69 -8.53
N SER A 153 22.82 -31.43 -9.44
CA SER A 153 22.72 -32.88 -9.48
C SER A 153 23.72 -33.43 -8.45
N PRO A 154 23.28 -33.97 -7.30
CA PRO A 154 24.20 -34.61 -6.39
C PRO A 154 24.85 -35.81 -7.09
N ALA A 155 26.18 -35.85 -6.97
CA ALA A 155 27.06 -36.96 -7.29
C ALA A 155 26.37 -38.33 -7.40
N ALA A 156 26.28 -38.86 -8.62
CA ALA A 156 26.26 -40.30 -8.82
C ALA A 156 27.70 -40.82 -8.66
N ARG A 157 28.10 -41.03 -7.40
CA ARG A 157 29.13 -42.01 -7.05
C ARG A 157 28.45 -43.39 -7.09
N ALA A 158 28.79 -44.21 -8.07
CA ALA A 158 29.01 -45.66 -8.01
C ALA A 158 29.16 -46.20 -9.44
#